data_AF-A0A2V8LP12-F1
#
_entry.id   AF-A0A2V8LP12-F1
#
_cell.length_a   1.000
_cell.length_b   1.000
_cell.length_c   1.000
_cell.angle_alpha   90.00
_cell.angle_beta   90.00
_cell.angle_gamma   90.00
#
_symmetry.space_group_name_H-M   'P 1'
#
loop_
_entity.id
_entity.type
_entity.pdbx_description
1 polymer ?
#
loop_
_entity_poly.entity_id
_entity_poly.type
_entity_poly.pdbx_seq_one_letter_code
_entity_poly.pdbx_strand_id
1 'polypeptide(L)' 'MPTYIALLNWTQQGISKVGSSAKRLDAGRKAFKKAGVEIKDVYLTMGRHDLV' A
#
# COMPACT_ATOMS: atom_id res chain seq x y z
N MET A 1 16.00 10.36 -8.78
CA MET A 1 15.92 8.95 -8.31
C MET A 1 14.80 8.26 -9.07
N PRO A 2 15.00 7.02 -9.54
CA PRO A 2 13.95 6.26 -10.21
C PRO A 2 12.76 6.09 -9.27
N THR A 3 11.54 6.28 -9.79
CA THR A 3 10.29 6.03 -9.06
C THR A 3 9.65 4.81 -9.70
N TYR A 4 9.29 3.85 -8.86
CA TYR A 4 8.67 2.61 -9.29
C TYR A 4 7.20 2.61 -8.90
N ILE A 5 6.39 1.93 -9.69
CA ILE A 5 4.98 1.69 -9.41
C ILE A 5 4.83 0.22 -9.02
N ALA A 6 4.12 -0.05 -7.93
CA ALA A 6 3.78 -1.39 -7.50
C ALA A 6 2.27 -1.58 -7.65
N LEU A 7 1.86 -2.73 -8.18
CA LEU A 7 0.45 -3.10 -8.29
C LEU A 7 0.16 -4.14 -7.22
N LEU A 8 -0.76 -3.86 -6.31
CA LEU A 8 -1.06 -4.75 -5.19
C LEU A 8 -2.51 -5.20 -5.23
N ASN A 9 -2.71 -6.46 -4.84
CA ASN A 9 -4.02 -7.05 -4.63
C ASN A 9 -4.19 -7.34 -3.14
N TRP A 10 -5.41 -7.16 -2.64
CA TRP A 10 -5.77 -7.57 -1.30
C TRP A 10 -5.73 -9.09 -1.18
N THR A 11 -5.29 -9.54 -0.02
CA THR A 11 -5.58 -10.90 0.43
C THR A 11 -7.01 -10.95 0.98
N GLN A 12 -7.57 -12.16 1.11
CA GLN A 12 -8.90 -12.35 1.71
C GLN A 12 -9.01 -11.73 3.13
N GLN A 13 -7.95 -11.83 3.92
CA GLN A 13 -7.88 -11.18 5.24
C GLN A 13 -7.74 -9.66 5.12
N GLY A 14 -7.01 -9.18 4.11
CA GLY A 14 -6.79 -7.77 3.86
C GLY A 14 -8.08 -7.03 3.50
N ILE A 15 -8.91 -7.62 2.64
CA ILE A 15 -10.18 -7.03 2.21
C ILE A 15 -11.24 -7.09 3.32
N SER A 16 -11.34 -8.20 4.07
CA SER A 16 -12.28 -8.31 5.19
C SER A 16 -11.99 -7.30 6.31
N LYS A 17 -10.76 -6.78 6.40
CA LYS A 17 -10.34 -5.73 7.35
C LYS A 17 -10.00 -4.40 6.66
N VAL A 18 -10.61 -4.10 5.51
CA VAL A 18 -10.29 -2.89 4.73
C VAL A 18 -10.47 -1.59 5.51
N GLY A 19 -11.41 -1.51 6.46
CA GLY A 19 -11.59 -0.33 7.32
C GLY A 19 -10.36 0.02 8.18
N SER A 20 -9.46 -0.95 8.39
CA SER A 20 -8.18 -0.75 9.08
C SER A 20 -7.00 -0.45 8.14
N SER A 21 -7.25 -0.34 6.83
CA SER A 21 -6.22 -0.17 5.80
C SER A 21 -5.35 1.08 6.00
N ALA A 22 -5.94 2.20 6.41
CA ALA A 22 -5.19 3.44 6.68
C ALA A 22 -4.08 3.24 7.72
N LYS A 23 -4.39 2.55 8.84
CA LYS A 23 -3.39 2.24 9.88
C LYS A 23 -2.29 1.30 9.37
N ARG A 24 -2.64 0.35 8.50
CA ARG A 24 -1.66 -0.54 7.84
C ARG A 24 -0.75 0.24 6.90
N LEU A 25 -1.29 1.19 6.15
CA LEU A 25 -0.52 2.05 5.26
C LEU A 25 0.46 2.92 6.05
N ASP A 26 0.04 3.52 7.15
CA ASP A 26 0.92 4.31 8.01
C ASP A 26 2.05 3.48 8.62
N ALA A 27 1.74 2.27 9.08
CA ALA A 27 2.74 1.32 9.57
C ALA A 27 3.73 0.93 8.46
N GLY A 28 3.21 0.67 7.25
CA GLY A 28 4.01 0.40 6.05
C GLY A 28 4.97 1.55 5.73
N ARG A 29 4.47 2.79 5.63
CA ARG A 29 5.29 3.99 5.37
C ARG A 29 6.46 4.09 6.35
N LYS A 30 6.21 3.86 7.65
CA LYS A 30 7.27 3.87 8.68
C LYS A 30 8.28 2.73 8.50
N ALA A 31 7.80 1.53 8.19
CA ALA A 31 8.67 0.36 7.99
C ALA A 31 9.56 0.51 6.75
N PHE A 32 8.99 0.92 5.61
CA PHE A 32 9.74 1.14 4.37
C PHE A 32 10.74 2.29 4.51
N LYS A 33 10.37 3.36 5.22
CA LYS A 33 11.28 4.47 5.50
C LYS A 33 12.51 4.02 6.29
N LYS A 34 12.35 3.11 7.26
CA LYS A 34 13.49 2.51 7.99
C LYS A 34 14.40 1.67 7.08
N ALA A 35 13.85 1.10 6.01
CA ALA A 35 14.60 0.35 5.00
C ALA A 35 15.16 1.24 3.87
N GLY A 36 15.07 2.57 3.99
CA GLY A 36 15.55 3.52 2.97
C GLY A 36 14.62 3.69 1.77
N VAL A 37 13.38 3.18 1.84
CA VAL A 37 12.37 3.29 0.78
C VAL A 37 11.32 4.33 1.17
N GLU A 38 11.04 5.26 0.26
CA GLU A 38 9.97 6.25 0.43
C GLU A 38 8.74 5.86 -0.39
N ILE A 39 7.63 5.60 0.29
CA ILE A 39 6.32 5.54 -0.37
C ILE A 39 5.88 6.98 -0.61
N LYS A 40 5.73 7.38 -1.88
CA LYS A 40 5.23 8.71 -2.25
C LYS A 40 3.72 8.75 -2.11
N ASP A 41 3.04 8.09 -3.03
CA ASP A 41 1.59 8.08 -3.15
C ASP A 41 1.05 6.65 -3.05
N VAL A 42 -0.22 6.54 -2.66
CA VAL A 42 -0.97 5.29 -2.67
C VAL A 42 -2.41 5.58 -3.08
N TYR A 43 -2.90 4.84 -4.05
CA TYR A 43 -4.25 4.96 -4.61
C TYR A 43 -4.99 3.65 -4.46
N LEU A 44 -6.20 3.70 -3.88
CA LEU A 44 -7.12 2.57 -3.94
C LEU A 44 -7.86 2.63 -5.28
N THR A 45 -7.88 1.52 -6.02
CA THR A 45 -8.53 1.48 -7.33
C THR A 45 -9.64 0.43 -7.36
N MET A 46 -10.62 0.63 -8.25
CA MET A 46 -11.69 -0.34 -8.50
C MET A 46 -11.40 -1.20 -9.75
N GLY A 47 -10.13 -1.26 -10.17
CA GLY A 47 -9.68 -1.93 -11.38
C GLY A 47 -9.21 -3.36 -11.14
N ARG A 48 -8.28 -3.83 -11.99
CA ARG A 48 -7.67 -5.17 -11.88
C ARG A 48 -6.83 -5.36 -10.62
N HIS A 49 -6.37 -4.26 -10.04
CA HIS A 49 -5.56 -4.23 -8.83
C HIS A 49 -6.23 -3.36 -7.78
N ASP A 50 -6.07 -3.74 -6.53
CA ASP A 50 -6.72 -3.02 -5.44
C ASP A 50 -5.96 -1.76 -5.04
N LEU A 51 -4.64 -1.75 -5.19
CA LEU A 51 -3.78 -0.60 -4.89
C LEU A 51 -2.71 -0.37 -5.94
N VAL A 52 -2.36 0.91 -6.09
CA VAL A 52 -1.21 1.42 -6.87
C VAL A 52 -0.41 2.40 -6.02
#